data_AF-A0A9E4BMW4-F1
#
_entry.id   AF-A0A9E4BMW4-F1
#
_cell.length_a   1.000
_cell.length_b   1.000
_cell.length_c   1.000
_cell.angle_alpha   90.00
_cell.angle_beta   90.00
_cell.angle_gamma   90.00
#
_symmetry.space_group_name_H-M   'P 1'
#
loop_
_entity.id
_entity.type
_entity.pdbx_description
1 polymer ?
#
loop_
_entity_poly.entity_id
_entity_poly.type
_entity_poly.pdbx_seq_one_letter_code
_entity_poly.pdbx_strand_id
1 'polypeptide(L)'
;NTVWADLPPGEPTSAGRGRLVRALFTDGIQILDIEAHRWALDPSGGWRKPGITYRRLIALIETDGEGIALLDLSRITGGVEHWRTCRGLEGIFQTDNADLKPQPGTVAGPNIQRTQTDNLPHPDHTALAYMDNVTTAQAPPAFRGTWQSQIEPAIHLDLHQLNTSPNTQVFNTRAAQAMGTPEESNYLYHPVIWRRTPQNDTTCIDLVFEPHLDNPTLANTTAIPSNNPTAAGIHLTTAKGKQIALYWAPNASPDDKTQFENGVALTGALAVVADGQISTMGATAFQNAETTLTNTRAQQTGRIIALNRDTCTIDVEGLQDITPGDRITINPDDRAHSYRIEAAEQLNTHIHRLTLDVTSILGRAKVVAIEDNKIDFGFQIPAKSGNLHGTRLQTGDDWAVITNAHNSSTWPPGKIRTTITIDPNNNRLQNLSPDTWVQIVDYVIGDPVLFEPLCRG
;
A
#
# COMPACT_ATOMS: atom_id res chain seq x y z
N ASN A 1 -10.66 2.96 -5.06
CA ASN A 1 -10.40 1.54 -5.35
C ASN A 1 -9.84 0.86 -4.11
N THR A 2 -10.40 -0.28 -3.73
CA THR A 2 -10.11 -0.99 -2.47
C THR A 2 -9.61 -2.40 -2.77
N VAL A 3 -8.71 -2.91 -1.94
CA VAL A 3 -8.20 -4.29 -1.99
C VAL A 3 -8.25 -4.84 -0.58
N TRP A 4 -8.75 -6.06 -0.41
CA TRP A 4 -8.72 -6.77 0.88
C TRP A 4 -8.71 -8.28 0.69
N ALA A 5 -8.56 -9.01 1.78
CA ALA A 5 -8.60 -10.46 1.82
C ALA A 5 -9.25 -10.87 3.13
N ASP A 6 -10.30 -11.68 3.07
CA ASP A 6 -11.10 -12.10 4.22
C ASP A 6 -10.24 -12.83 5.26
N LEU A 7 -10.55 -12.58 6.53
CA LEU A 7 -9.86 -13.23 7.64
C LEU A 7 -10.23 -14.72 7.69
N PRO A 8 -9.37 -15.55 8.28
CA PRO A 8 -9.78 -16.88 8.73
C PRO A 8 -11.02 -16.80 9.65
N PRO A 9 -11.90 -17.83 9.63
CA PRO A 9 -13.07 -17.88 10.49
C PRO A 9 -12.73 -17.72 11.98
N GLY A 10 -13.55 -16.94 12.70
CA GLY A 10 -13.38 -16.69 14.15
C GLY A 10 -12.47 -15.52 14.51
N GLU A 11 -11.88 -14.85 13.52
CA GLU A 11 -11.07 -13.65 13.71
C GLU A 11 -11.95 -12.39 13.95
N PRO A 12 -11.66 -11.55 14.95
CA PRO A 12 -12.46 -10.37 15.27
C PRO A 12 -12.20 -9.20 14.30
N THR A 13 -12.87 -8.07 14.55
CA THR A 13 -12.75 -6.82 13.78
C THR A 13 -11.29 -6.48 13.46
N SER A 14 -11.07 -6.01 12.23
CA SER A 14 -9.75 -5.72 11.71
C SER A 14 -9.68 -4.38 11.00
N ALA A 15 -8.46 -3.94 10.74
CA ALA A 15 -8.16 -2.79 9.92
C ALA A 15 -6.88 -3.02 9.13
N GLY A 16 -6.65 -2.24 8.07
CA GLY A 16 -5.40 -2.22 7.33
C GLY A 16 -4.45 -1.16 7.87
N ARG A 17 -3.14 -1.42 7.80
CA ARG A 17 -2.10 -0.38 7.91
C ARG A 17 -1.11 -0.54 6.76
N GLY A 18 -0.96 0.51 5.97
CA GLY A 18 -0.01 0.59 4.86
C GLY A 18 1.25 1.36 5.22
N ARG A 19 2.29 1.16 4.42
CA ARG A 19 3.53 1.94 4.39
C ARG A 19 3.96 2.12 2.94
N LEU A 20 4.61 3.25 2.66
CA LEU A 20 5.31 3.46 1.40
C LEU A 20 6.63 2.69 1.43
N VAL A 21 6.87 1.85 0.42
CA VAL A 21 8.12 1.09 0.26
C VAL A 21 9.07 1.84 -0.66
N ARG A 22 8.59 2.31 -1.82
CA ARG A 22 9.38 3.09 -2.78
C ARG A 22 8.54 4.21 -3.40
N ALA A 23 9.20 5.29 -3.78
CA ALA A 23 8.63 6.37 -4.57
C ALA A 23 9.60 6.77 -5.67
N LEU A 24 9.25 6.47 -6.93
CA LEU A 24 10.06 6.83 -8.10
C LEU A 24 9.36 7.97 -8.83
N PHE A 25 10.05 9.11 -8.93
CA PHE A 25 9.58 10.28 -9.67
C PHE A 25 10.56 10.62 -10.79
N THR A 26 10.04 10.70 -12.01
CA THR A 26 10.76 11.15 -13.20
C THR A 26 9.79 11.96 -14.07
N ASP A 27 10.29 12.51 -15.16
CA ASP A 27 9.50 13.41 -16.01
C ASP A 27 8.26 12.70 -16.56
N GLY A 28 7.09 13.24 -16.21
CA GLY A 28 5.78 12.72 -16.57
C GLY A 28 5.42 11.35 -15.98
N ILE A 29 6.18 10.83 -15.00
CA ILE A 29 5.90 9.53 -14.37
C ILE A 29 6.11 9.60 -12.85
N GLN A 30 5.07 9.21 -12.11
CA GLN A 30 5.09 9.11 -10.66
C GLN A 30 4.66 7.72 -10.22
N ILE A 31 5.53 6.98 -9.53
CA ILE A 31 5.28 5.61 -9.10
C ILE A 31 5.38 5.52 -7.58
N LEU A 32 4.39 4.90 -6.94
CA LEU A 32 4.39 4.55 -5.53
C LEU A 32 4.25 3.03 -5.39
N ASP A 33 5.21 2.41 -4.70
CA ASP A 33 5.15 1.01 -4.28
C ASP A 33 4.79 0.96 -2.79
N ILE A 34 3.68 0.32 -2.46
CA ILE A 34 3.05 0.34 -1.14
C ILE A 34 2.94 -1.09 -0.62
N GLU A 35 3.20 -1.26 0.67
CA GLU A 35 2.92 -2.51 1.39
C GLU A 35 1.88 -2.23 2.46
N ALA A 36 0.94 -3.15 2.66
CA ALA A 36 0.03 -3.10 3.78
C ALA A 36 -0.14 -4.47 4.43
N HIS A 37 -0.49 -4.44 5.72
CA HIS A 37 -0.82 -5.61 6.50
C HIS A 37 -2.23 -5.45 7.04
N ARG A 38 -2.96 -6.57 7.11
CA ARG A 38 -4.17 -6.63 7.93
C ARG A 38 -3.75 -6.72 9.40
N TRP A 39 -4.54 -6.11 10.28
CA TRP A 39 -4.38 -6.16 11.73
C TRP A 39 -5.70 -6.57 12.36
N ALA A 40 -5.66 -7.59 13.21
CA ALA A 40 -6.80 -8.08 13.98
C ALA A 40 -6.62 -7.72 15.45
N LEU A 41 -7.73 -7.50 16.16
CA LEU A 41 -7.71 -7.36 17.61
C LEU A 41 -7.33 -8.70 18.26
N ASP A 42 -6.40 -8.66 19.21
CA ASP A 42 -6.05 -9.84 19.99
C ASP A 42 -7.07 -10.05 21.13
N PRO A 43 -7.58 -11.27 21.38
CA PRO A 43 -8.47 -11.54 22.51
C PRO A 43 -7.88 -11.16 23.88
N SER A 44 -6.56 -11.18 24.03
CA SER A 44 -5.83 -10.75 25.23
C SER A 44 -5.64 -9.22 25.32
N GLY A 45 -6.10 -8.48 24.31
CA GLY A 45 -5.93 -7.04 24.15
C GLY A 45 -4.77 -6.69 23.21
N GLY A 46 -4.92 -5.60 22.44
CA GLY A 46 -3.91 -5.20 21.46
C GLY A 46 -4.24 -5.55 20.02
N TRP A 47 -3.20 -5.51 19.19
CA TRP A 47 -3.29 -5.78 17.75
C TRP A 47 -2.24 -6.79 17.33
N ARG A 48 -2.62 -7.72 16.45
CA ARG A 48 -1.71 -8.68 15.82
C ARG A 48 -1.90 -8.74 14.31
N LYS A 49 -0.87 -9.20 13.60
CA LYS A 49 -0.92 -9.47 12.15
C LYS A 49 -1.44 -10.90 11.93
N PRO A 50 -2.57 -11.11 11.23
CA PRO A 50 -3.11 -12.45 10.95
C PRO A 50 -2.44 -13.11 9.73
N GLY A 51 -1.26 -12.65 9.30
CA GLY A 51 -0.55 -13.22 8.14
C GLY A 51 -1.11 -12.80 6.77
N ILE A 52 -1.85 -11.69 6.69
CA ILE A 52 -2.39 -11.17 5.44
C ILE A 52 -1.63 -9.92 5.02
N THR A 53 -1.07 -9.95 3.81
CA THR A 53 -0.25 -8.88 3.25
C THR A 53 -0.77 -8.43 1.89
N TYR A 54 -0.50 -7.16 1.59
CA TYR A 54 -0.82 -6.52 0.32
C TYR A 54 0.42 -5.80 -0.19
N ARG A 55 0.77 -5.98 -1.45
CA ARG A 55 1.72 -5.12 -2.18
C ARG A 55 0.99 -4.47 -3.33
N ARG A 56 1.14 -3.16 -3.51
CA ARG A 56 0.44 -2.42 -4.54
C ARG A 56 1.36 -1.39 -5.17
N LEU A 57 1.47 -1.39 -6.48
CA LEU A 57 2.13 -0.34 -7.23
C LEU A 57 1.08 0.52 -7.91
N ILE A 58 1.15 1.83 -7.69
CA ILE A 58 0.32 2.81 -8.37
C ILE A 58 1.25 3.72 -9.16
N ALA A 59 1.01 3.87 -10.47
CA ALA A 59 1.76 4.80 -11.31
C ALA A 59 0.83 5.79 -12.00
N LEU A 60 1.13 7.08 -11.92
CA LEU A 60 0.54 8.11 -12.75
C LEU A 60 1.50 8.43 -13.90
N ILE A 61 1.02 8.31 -15.12
CA ILE A 61 1.84 8.44 -16.34
C ILE A 61 1.17 9.48 -17.24
N GLU A 62 1.86 10.58 -17.52
CA GLU A 62 1.45 11.55 -18.53
C GLU A 62 1.54 10.91 -19.92
N THR A 63 0.46 11.01 -20.68
CA THR A 63 0.35 10.51 -22.05
C THR A 63 0.45 11.67 -23.04
N ASP A 64 -0.45 11.76 -24.02
CA ASP A 64 -0.42 12.78 -25.06
C ASP A 64 -1.17 14.04 -24.60
N GLY A 65 -0.52 15.20 -24.67
CA GLY A 65 -1.16 16.46 -24.27
C GLY A 65 -1.44 16.50 -22.77
N GLU A 66 -2.69 16.69 -22.38
CA GLU A 66 -3.14 16.66 -20.97
C GLU A 66 -3.61 15.26 -20.52
N GLY A 67 -3.41 14.24 -21.35
CA GLY A 67 -3.82 12.87 -21.05
C GLY A 67 -3.00 12.22 -19.94
N ILE A 68 -3.63 11.29 -19.22
CA ILE A 68 -3.02 10.56 -18.11
C ILE A 68 -3.47 9.09 -18.14
N ALA A 69 -2.55 8.19 -17.86
CA ALA A 69 -2.83 6.80 -17.53
C ALA A 69 -2.49 6.51 -16.06
N LEU A 70 -3.34 5.75 -15.38
CA LEU A 70 -3.12 5.25 -14.03
C LEU A 70 -2.88 3.74 -14.07
N LEU A 71 -1.66 3.31 -13.80
CA LEU A 71 -1.35 1.90 -13.56
C LEU A 71 -1.64 1.54 -12.11
N ASP A 72 -2.26 0.38 -11.88
CA ASP A 72 -2.61 -0.08 -10.54
C ASP A 72 -2.44 -1.61 -10.45
N LEU A 73 -1.28 -2.03 -9.94
CA LEU A 73 -0.87 -3.42 -9.82
C LEU A 73 -1.03 -3.88 -8.38
N SER A 74 -1.66 -5.04 -8.13
CA SER A 74 -1.89 -5.53 -6.77
C SER A 74 -1.45 -6.98 -6.58
N ARG A 75 -0.83 -7.27 -5.45
CA ARG A 75 -0.49 -8.59 -4.93
C ARG A 75 -1.16 -8.77 -3.56
N ILE A 76 -1.87 -9.87 -3.39
CA ILE A 76 -2.60 -10.20 -2.16
C ILE A 76 -2.18 -11.60 -1.71
N THR A 77 -1.75 -11.74 -0.46
CA THR A 77 -1.26 -13.00 0.09
C THR A 77 -1.85 -13.25 1.47
N GLY A 78 -2.21 -14.50 1.75
CA GLY A 78 -2.84 -14.92 3.01
C GLY A 78 -4.34 -14.61 3.07
N GLY A 79 -5.03 -15.13 4.08
CA GLY A 79 -6.49 -15.03 4.17
C GLY A 79 -7.20 -16.10 3.33
N VAL A 80 -8.53 -16.05 3.31
CA VAL A 80 -9.35 -17.14 2.73
C VAL A 80 -10.03 -16.79 1.41
N GLU A 81 -10.25 -15.51 1.15
CA GLU A 81 -10.84 -15.01 -0.09
C GLU A 81 -10.32 -13.61 -0.37
N HIS A 82 -9.87 -13.36 -1.59
CA HIS A 82 -9.25 -12.11 -2.01
C HIS A 82 -10.22 -11.29 -2.84
N TRP A 83 -10.19 -9.98 -2.60
CA TRP A 83 -11.12 -9.05 -3.21
C TRP A 83 -10.42 -7.78 -3.68
N ARG A 84 -10.81 -7.31 -4.87
CA ARG A 84 -10.46 -5.98 -5.38
C ARG A 84 -11.70 -5.32 -5.93
N THR A 85 -11.93 -4.07 -5.56
CA THR A 85 -13.07 -3.28 -6.03
C THR A 85 -12.60 -1.97 -6.63
N CYS A 86 -13.02 -1.72 -7.87
CA CYS A 86 -12.79 -0.47 -8.56
C CYS A 86 -14.12 0.24 -8.80
N ARG A 87 -14.22 1.48 -8.30
CA ARG A 87 -15.38 2.34 -8.53
C ARG A 87 -14.99 3.30 -9.64
N GLY A 88 -15.70 3.25 -10.75
CA GLY A 88 -15.51 4.17 -11.86
C GLY A 88 -16.29 5.47 -11.67
N LEU A 89 -16.58 6.12 -12.80
CA LEU A 89 -17.48 7.26 -12.88
C LEU A 89 -18.91 6.85 -12.54
N GLU A 90 -19.73 7.83 -12.20
CA GLU A 90 -21.17 7.62 -12.09
C GLU A 90 -21.75 7.38 -13.49
N GLY A 91 -22.29 6.19 -13.71
CA GLY A 91 -22.73 5.71 -15.01
C GLY A 91 -22.66 4.21 -15.15
N ILE A 92 -22.87 3.72 -16.37
CA ILE A 92 -22.91 2.30 -16.69
C ILE A 92 -21.51 1.85 -17.13
N PHE A 93 -21.09 0.69 -16.63
CA PHE A 93 -19.90 0.01 -17.13
C PHE A 93 -20.26 -0.87 -18.32
N GLN A 94 -19.55 -0.72 -19.43
CA GLN A 94 -19.70 -1.55 -20.61
C GLN A 94 -18.41 -2.31 -20.91
N THR A 95 -18.52 -3.56 -21.35
CA THR A 95 -17.39 -4.37 -21.77
C THR A 95 -17.85 -5.41 -22.79
N ASP A 96 -17.04 -5.60 -23.84
CA ASP A 96 -17.39 -6.48 -24.95
C ASP A 96 -16.89 -7.92 -24.73
N ASN A 97 -15.94 -8.13 -23.80
CA ASN A 97 -15.12 -9.33 -23.75
C ASN A 97 -15.18 -10.12 -22.43
N ALA A 98 -15.98 -9.69 -21.46
CA ALA A 98 -16.02 -10.34 -20.15
C ALA A 98 -17.10 -11.43 -19.99
N ASP A 99 -17.97 -11.70 -21.00
CA ASP A 99 -19.08 -12.67 -20.95
C ASP A 99 -19.91 -12.60 -19.63
N LEU A 100 -20.20 -11.38 -19.18
CA LEU A 100 -20.88 -11.15 -17.90
C LEU A 100 -22.33 -11.65 -17.97
N LYS A 101 -22.70 -12.52 -17.04
CA LYS A 101 -24.05 -13.10 -16.96
C LYS A 101 -24.77 -12.63 -15.69
N PRO A 102 -26.08 -12.33 -15.75
CA PRO A 102 -26.84 -11.98 -14.57
C PRO A 102 -26.76 -13.06 -13.48
N GLN A 103 -26.59 -12.61 -12.24
CA GLN A 103 -26.68 -13.43 -11.04
C GLN A 103 -27.77 -12.83 -10.12
N PRO A 104 -28.66 -13.65 -9.53
CA PRO A 104 -29.58 -13.16 -8.51
C PRO A 104 -28.84 -12.66 -7.26
N GLY A 105 -29.56 -11.95 -6.39
CA GLY A 105 -29.06 -11.51 -5.09
C GLY A 105 -28.05 -10.35 -5.17
N THR A 106 -27.00 -10.45 -4.35
CA THR A 106 -25.97 -9.42 -4.19
C THR A 106 -24.58 -9.98 -4.40
N VAL A 107 -23.55 -9.13 -4.38
CA VAL A 107 -22.15 -9.57 -4.45
C VAL A 107 -21.77 -10.44 -3.24
N ALA A 108 -22.41 -10.23 -2.09
CA ALA A 108 -22.23 -11.09 -0.92
C ALA A 108 -22.77 -12.52 -1.13
N GLY A 109 -23.67 -12.73 -2.09
CA GLY A 109 -24.12 -14.06 -2.49
C GLY A 109 -25.44 -14.07 -3.27
N PRO A 110 -25.70 -15.16 -4.01
CA PRO A 110 -26.86 -15.27 -4.91
C PRO A 110 -28.21 -15.29 -4.20
N ASN A 111 -28.22 -15.67 -2.92
CA ASN A 111 -29.40 -15.76 -2.07
C ASN A 111 -29.47 -14.65 -1.01
N ILE A 112 -28.53 -13.69 -1.03
CA ILE A 112 -28.48 -12.58 -0.09
C ILE A 112 -29.27 -11.43 -0.70
N GLN A 113 -30.35 -11.02 -0.03
CA GLN A 113 -31.12 -9.85 -0.44
C GLN A 113 -30.33 -8.57 -0.20
N ARG A 114 -30.63 -7.53 -0.98
CA ARG A 114 -30.08 -6.19 -0.74
C ARG A 114 -30.40 -5.80 0.71
N THR A 115 -29.42 -5.22 1.41
CA THR A 115 -29.50 -4.79 2.82
C THR A 115 -29.57 -5.91 3.86
N GLN A 116 -29.53 -7.18 3.46
CA GLN A 116 -29.46 -8.30 4.39
C GLN A 116 -28.04 -8.44 4.92
N THR A 117 -27.74 -7.79 6.05
CA THR A 117 -26.41 -7.84 6.69
C THR A 117 -26.29 -8.92 7.76
N ASP A 118 -27.40 -9.54 8.13
CA ASP A 118 -27.42 -10.66 9.07
C ASP A 118 -27.13 -11.98 8.34
N ASN A 119 -26.39 -12.88 8.99
CA ASN A 119 -26.03 -14.21 8.47
C ASN A 119 -25.26 -14.19 7.14
N LEU A 120 -24.40 -13.19 6.94
CA LEU A 120 -23.50 -13.15 5.80
C LEU A 120 -22.46 -14.29 5.85
N PRO A 121 -21.96 -14.76 4.69
CA PRO A 121 -20.90 -15.77 4.63
C PRO A 121 -19.64 -15.36 5.39
N HIS A 122 -19.32 -14.06 5.39
CA HIS A 122 -18.22 -13.49 6.13
C HIS A 122 -18.56 -12.06 6.62
N PRO A 123 -18.11 -11.63 7.82
CA PRO A 123 -18.37 -10.28 8.34
C PRO A 123 -17.91 -9.14 7.42
N ASP A 124 -16.83 -9.35 6.67
CA ASP A 124 -16.31 -8.35 5.72
C ASP A 124 -17.24 -8.11 4.52
N HIS A 125 -18.21 -9.01 4.30
CA HIS A 125 -19.13 -8.92 3.16
C HIS A 125 -20.28 -7.92 3.40
N THR A 126 -20.30 -7.24 4.55
CA THR A 126 -21.35 -6.28 4.91
C THR A 126 -21.59 -5.26 3.80
N ALA A 127 -20.52 -4.66 3.26
CA ALA A 127 -20.65 -3.70 2.16
C ALA A 127 -21.14 -4.33 0.84
N LEU A 128 -20.83 -5.61 0.62
CA LEU A 128 -21.20 -6.35 -0.58
C LEU A 128 -22.69 -6.71 -0.61
N ALA A 129 -23.34 -6.81 0.55
CA ALA A 129 -24.79 -7.02 0.68
C ALA A 129 -25.62 -5.80 0.21
N TYR A 130 -24.97 -4.67 -0.04
CA TYR A 130 -25.60 -3.47 -0.63
C TYR A 130 -25.39 -3.36 -2.15
N MET A 131 -24.68 -4.31 -2.74
CA MET A 131 -24.33 -4.31 -4.17
C MET A 131 -25.15 -5.37 -4.89
N ASP A 132 -26.17 -4.95 -5.64
CA ASP A 132 -27.11 -5.83 -6.36
C ASP A 132 -27.03 -5.63 -7.87
N ASN A 133 -28.02 -6.13 -8.63
CA ASN A 133 -28.00 -6.11 -10.10
C ASN A 133 -26.67 -6.68 -10.62
N VAL A 134 -26.31 -7.85 -10.08
CA VAL A 134 -25.01 -8.43 -10.27
C VAL A 134 -24.97 -9.11 -11.64
N THR A 135 -23.92 -8.80 -12.40
CA THR A 135 -23.48 -9.64 -13.50
C THR A 135 -22.08 -10.15 -13.18
N THR A 136 -21.79 -11.39 -13.54
CA THR A 136 -20.52 -12.04 -13.19
C THR A 136 -20.05 -12.99 -14.27
N ALA A 137 -18.74 -13.21 -14.31
CA ALA A 137 -18.09 -14.19 -15.15
C ALA A 137 -16.77 -14.67 -14.51
N GLN A 138 -16.21 -15.73 -15.08
CA GLN A 138 -14.79 -16.03 -14.88
C GLN A 138 -13.99 -14.91 -15.55
N ALA A 139 -13.05 -14.29 -14.84
CA ALA A 139 -12.22 -13.24 -15.42
C ALA A 139 -11.40 -13.82 -16.59
N PRO A 140 -11.49 -13.23 -17.79
CA PRO A 140 -10.60 -13.61 -18.88
C PRO A 140 -9.16 -13.18 -18.56
N PRO A 141 -8.13 -13.68 -19.28
CA PRO A 141 -6.74 -13.25 -19.04
C PRO A 141 -6.56 -11.73 -19.14
N ALA A 142 -7.24 -11.11 -20.10
CA ALA A 142 -7.30 -9.67 -20.28
C ALA A 142 -8.68 -9.26 -20.80
N PHE A 143 -9.14 -8.06 -20.44
CA PHE A 143 -10.30 -7.43 -21.06
C PHE A 143 -10.23 -5.90 -20.93
N ARG A 144 -11.06 -5.23 -21.73
CA ARG A 144 -11.30 -3.78 -21.63
C ARG A 144 -12.75 -3.52 -21.33
N GLY A 145 -13.01 -2.48 -20.55
CA GLY A 145 -14.33 -1.89 -20.46
C GLY A 145 -14.24 -0.41 -20.14
N THR A 146 -15.39 0.26 -20.19
CA THR A 146 -15.47 1.72 -20.09
C THR A 146 -16.62 2.09 -19.17
N TRP A 147 -16.38 3.03 -18.26
CA TRP A 147 -17.43 3.81 -17.65
C TRP A 147 -17.63 5.08 -18.46
N GLN A 148 -18.87 5.35 -18.88
CA GLN A 148 -19.27 6.64 -19.42
C GLN A 148 -20.04 7.40 -18.35
N SER A 149 -19.69 8.65 -18.10
CA SER A 149 -20.40 9.48 -17.13
C SER A 149 -21.85 9.71 -17.57
N GLN A 150 -22.79 9.49 -16.66
CA GLN A 150 -24.20 9.80 -16.90
C GLN A 150 -24.51 11.30 -16.82
N ILE A 151 -23.66 12.07 -16.13
CA ILE A 151 -23.83 13.52 -15.94
C ILE A 151 -23.27 14.27 -17.15
N GLU A 152 -22.11 13.85 -17.64
CA GLU A 152 -21.40 14.46 -18.76
C GLU A 152 -20.98 13.36 -19.75
N PRO A 153 -21.79 13.04 -20.77
CA PRO A 153 -21.57 11.88 -21.63
C PRO A 153 -20.24 11.85 -22.41
N ALA A 154 -19.55 12.98 -22.52
CA ALA A 154 -18.22 13.06 -23.11
C ALA A 154 -17.13 12.50 -22.16
N ILE A 155 -17.38 12.42 -20.86
CA ILE A 155 -16.39 11.94 -19.89
C ILE A 155 -16.42 10.42 -19.82
N HIS A 156 -15.26 9.82 -20.08
CA HIS A 156 -15.05 8.39 -20.02
C HIS A 156 -13.92 8.04 -19.04
N LEU A 157 -14.01 6.83 -18.48
CA LEU A 157 -12.93 6.18 -17.77
C LEU A 157 -12.79 4.77 -18.31
N ASP A 158 -11.72 4.53 -19.05
CA ASP A 158 -11.42 3.20 -19.54
C ASP A 158 -10.69 2.38 -18.47
N LEU A 159 -10.96 1.09 -18.47
CA LEU A 159 -10.33 0.07 -17.65
C LEU A 159 -9.76 -1.01 -18.56
N HIS A 160 -8.47 -1.27 -18.39
CA HIS A 160 -7.77 -2.38 -19.04
C HIS A 160 -7.33 -3.34 -17.94
N GLN A 161 -7.90 -4.53 -17.89
CA GLN A 161 -7.35 -5.63 -17.11
C GLN A 161 -6.27 -6.31 -17.96
N LEU A 162 -5.01 -6.23 -17.51
CA LEU A 162 -3.87 -6.76 -18.25
C LEU A 162 -3.46 -8.15 -17.79
N ASN A 163 -3.66 -8.45 -16.51
CA ASN A 163 -3.36 -9.76 -15.93
C ASN A 163 -4.21 -10.00 -14.68
N THR A 164 -4.65 -11.24 -14.50
CA THR A 164 -5.28 -11.73 -13.27
C THR A 164 -4.87 -13.16 -12.99
N SER A 165 -4.71 -13.51 -11.71
CA SER A 165 -4.49 -14.91 -11.32
C SER A 165 -5.64 -15.81 -11.82
N PRO A 166 -5.35 -17.07 -12.19
CA PRO A 166 -6.36 -18.05 -12.57
C PRO A 166 -7.44 -18.22 -11.50
N ASN A 167 -8.65 -18.60 -11.92
CA ASN A 167 -9.83 -18.79 -11.06
C ASN A 167 -10.31 -17.51 -10.35
N THR A 168 -9.95 -16.34 -10.86
CA THR A 168 -10.53 -15.05 -10.43
C THR A 168 -11.88 -14.84 -11.10
N GLN A 169 -12.92 -14.54 -10.34
CA GLN A 169 -14.21 -14.10 -10.87
C GLN A 169 -14.24 -12.58 -10.96
N VAL A 170 -14.93 -12.07 -11.97
CA VAL A 170 -15.20 -10.63 -12.14
C VAL A 170 -16.70 -10.38 -11.99
N PHE A 171 -17.05 -9.25 -11.39
CA PHE A 171 -18.42 -8.81 -11.19
C PHE A 171 -18.58 -7.37 -11.68
N ASN A 172 -19.73 -7.07 -12.27
CA ASN A 172 -20.27 -5.72 -12.35
C ASN A 172 -21.58 -5.68 -11.55
N THR A 173 -21.83 -4.59 -10.85
CA THR A 173 -22.95 -4.51 -9.90
C THR A 173 -23.36 -3.06 -9.74
N ARG A 174 -24.60 -2.81 -9.34
CA ARG A 174 -25.03 -1.49 -8.88
C ARG A 174 -24.66 -1.31 -7.41
N ALA A 175 -23.90 -0.26 -7.10
CA ALA A 175 -23.61 0.17 -5.74
C ALA A 175 -24.41 1.42 -5.36
N ALA A 176 -24.85 1.49 -4.11
CA ALA A 176 -25.45 2.68 -3.51
C ALA A 176 -24.55 3.30 -2.44
N GLN A 177 -24.77 4.58 -2.15
CA GLN A 177 -24.21 5.21 -0.96
C GLN A 177 -25.02 4.76 0.27
N ALA A 178 -24.34 4.39 1.36
CA ALA A 178 -24.98 4.00 2.62
C ALA A 178 -25.42 5.21 3.47
N MET A 179 -25.79 6.33 2.84
CA MET A 179 -26.32 7.52 3.53
C MET A 179 -27.84 7.47 3.47
N GLY A 180 -28.48 6.89 4.49
CA GLY A 180 -29.93 6.63 4.51
C GLY A 180 -30.27 5.19 4.15
N THR A 181 -31.46 4.96 3.58
CA THR A 181 -31.77 3.64 3.02
C THR A 181 -31.11 3.48 1.65
N PRO A 182 -30.61 2.29 1.28
CA PRO A 182 -30.00 2.06 -0.04
C PRO A 182 -30.91 2.37 -1.24
N GLU A 183 -32.21 2.47 -1.00
CA GLU A 183 -33.26 2.85 -1.95
C GLU A 183 -33.34 4.39 -2.14
N GLU A 184 -32.87 5.18 -1.18
CA GLU A 184 -32.79 6.65 -1.26
C GLU A 184 -31.56 7.13 -2.07
N SER A 185 -30.58 6.24 -2.29
CA SER A 185 -29.38 6.56 -3.06
C SER A 185 -29.70 6.69 -4.55
N ASN A 186 -29.77 7.92 -5.04
CA ASN A 186 -29.92 8.21 -6.48
C ASN A 186 -28.62 8.05 -7.28
N TYR A 187 -27.50 7.70 -6.63
CA TYR A 187 -26.24 7.47 -7.33
C TYR A 187 -26.29 6.22 -8.21
N LEU A 188 -25.82 6.34 -9.44
CA LEU A 188 -25.65 5.22 -10.36
C LEU A 188 -24.17 4.83 -10.47
N TYR A 189 -23.64 4.11 -9.48
CA TYR A 189 -22.29 3.56 -9.58
C TYR A 189 -22.32 2.08 -9.98
N HIS A 190 -21.56 1.74 -11.02
CA HIS A 190 -21.37 0.36 -11.48
C HIS A 190 -19.93 -0.13 -11.25
N PRO A 191 -19.49 -0.42 -10.00
CA PRO A 191 -18.14 -0.90 -9.77
C PRO A 191 -17.85 -2.23 -10.46
N VAL A 192 -16.57 -2.44 -10.76
CA VAL A 192 -16.03 -3.74 -11.18
C VAL A 192 -15.29 -4.35 -10.00
N ILE A 193 -15.57 -5.62 -9.71
CA ILE A 193 -15.04 -6.34 -8.56
C ILE A 193 -14.38 -7.62 -9.02
N TRP A 194 -13.24 -7.95 -8.45
CA TRP A 194 -12.57 -9.24 -8.62
C TRP A 194 -12.62 -10.00 -7.31
N ARG A 195 -12.96 -11.28 -7.39
CA ARG A 195 -12.99 -12.22 -6.26
C ARG A 195 -12.16 -13.45 -6.60
N ARG A 196 -11.34 -13.91 -5.67
CA ARG A 196 -10.60 -15.17 -5.82
C ARG A 196 -10.41 -15.87 -4.49
N THR A 197 -10.71 -17.16 -4.43
CA THR A 197 -10.26 -18.03 -3.35
C THR A 197 -8.84 -18.52 -3.67
N PRO A 198 -7.79 -18.10 -2.93
CA PRO A 198 -6.41 -18.50 -3.21
C PRO A 198 -6.13 -19.96 -2.83
N GLN A 199 -5.12 -20.56 -3.46
CA GLN A 199 -4.62 -21.90 -3.14
C GLN A 199 -3.25 -21.80 -2.47
N ASN A 200 -3.17 -21.07 -1.35
CA ASN A 200 -1.92 -20.70 -0.66
C ASN A 200 -0.93 -19.92 -1.55
N ASP A 201 -1.43 -19.25 -2.57
CA ASP A 201 -0.64 -18.47 -3.53
C ASP A 201 -1.01 -16.99 -3.49
N THR A 202 -0.17 -16.18 -4.14
CA THR A 202 -0.40 -14.74 -4.25
C THR A 202 -1.37 -14.45 -5.39
N THR A 203 -2.39 -13.65 -5.12
CA THR A 203 -3.30 -13.17 -6.17
C THR A 203 -2.75 -11.90 -6.80
N CYS A 204 -2.63 -11.92 -8.12
CA CYS A 204 -2.18 -10.83 -8.96
C CYS A 204 -3.38 -10.26 -9.71
N ILE A 205 -3.55 -8.94 -9.69
CA ILE A 205 -4.53 -8.21 -10.52
C ILE A 205 -3.82 -6.94 -10.99
N ASP A 206 -3.68 -6.77 -12.30
CA ASP A 206 -2.92 -5.70 -12.93
C ASP A 206 -3.83 -4.90 -13.85
N LEU A 207 -4.08 -3.64 -13.51
CA LEU A 207 -5.04 -2.77 -14.19
C LEU A 207 -4.39 -1.49 -14.71
N VAL A 208 -4.85 -0.98 -15.85
CA VAL A 208 -4.63 0.39 -16.32
C VAL A 208 -5.98 1.10 -16.38
N PHE A 209 -6.01 2.34 -15.92
CA PHE A 209 -7.15 3.24 -16.08
C PHE A 209 -6.75 4.44 -16.95
N GLU A 210 -7.65 4.87 -17.82
CA GLU A 210 -7.46 6.05 -18.64
C GLU A 210 -8.72 6.94 -18.60
N PRO A 211 -8.69 8.06 -17.86
CA PRO A 211 -9.71 9.08 -18.00
C PRO A 211 -9.52 9.87 -19.31
N HIS A 212 -10.62 10.18 -19.99
CA HIS A 212 -10.60 11.02 -21.19
C HIS A 212 -11.94 11.72 -21.44
N LEU A 213 -11.92 12.82 -22.21
CA LEU A 213 -13.11 13.59 -22.61
C LEU A 213 -13.60 13.25 -24.03
N ASP A 214 -12.80 12.57 -24.84
CA ASP A 214 -13.12 12.29 -26.24
C ASP A 214 -12.48 10.96 -26.66
N ASN A 215 -11.37 11.01 -27.40
CA ASN A 215 -10.63 9.85 -27.81
C ASN A 215 -9.58 9.51 -26.75
N PRO A 216 -9.38 8.22 -26.44
CA PRO A 216 -8.28 7.79 -25.60
C PRO A 216 -6.93 8.18 -26.23
N THR A 217 -5.99 8.50 -25.36
CA THR A 217 -4.59 8.78 -25.69
C THR A 217 -3.73 7.53 -25.68
N LEU A 218 -4.16 6.43 -25.05
CA LEU A 218 -3.50 5.13 -25.14
C LEU A 218 -3.94 4.43 -26.43
N ALA A 219 -2.97 4.10 -27.28
CA ALA A 219 -3.18 3.28 -28.45
C ALA A 219 -3.10 1.79 -28.12
N ASN A 220 -2.21 1.40 -27.20
CA ASN A 220 -2.03 0.01 -26.82
C ASN A 220 -1.57 -0.13 -25.36
N THR A 221 -2.01 -1.19 -24.70
CA THR A 221 -1.65 -1.57 -23.34
C THR A 221 -1.49 -3.08 -23.25
N THR A 222 -0.30 -3.57 -22.89
CA THR A 222 -0.04 -5.01 -22.86
C THR A 222 0.77 -5.40 -21.62
N ALA A 223 0.42 -6.54 -21.03
CA ALA A 223 1.29 -7.18 -20.05
C ALA A 223 2.54 -7.78 -20.74
N ILE A 224 3.66 -7.76 -20.04
CA ILE A 224 4.89 -8.46 -20.38
C ILE A 224 5.06 -9.55 -19.31
N PRO A 225 4.86 -10.84 -19.65
CA PRO A 225 5.04 -11.92 -18.69
C PRO A 225 6.48 -12.03 -18.22
N SER A 226 6.66 -12.70 -17.08
CA SER A 226 7.98 -12.92 -16.49
C SER A 226 8.10 -14.32 -15.90
N ASN A 227 9.33 -14.76 -15.65
CA ASN A 227 9.60 -16.01 -14.94
C ASN A 227 9.22 -15.98 -13.45
N ASN A 228 8.91 -14.81 -12.89
CA ASN A 228 8.45 -14.65 -11.52
C ASN A 228 6.92 -14.44 -11.51
N PRO A 229 6.14 -15.35 -10.88
CA PRO A 229 4.68 -15.29 -10.92
C PRO A 229 4.07 -14.07 -10.22
N THR A 230 4.87 -13.37 -9.39
CA THR A 230 4.46 -12.16 -8.67
C THR A 230 5.02 -10.87 -9.26
N ALA A 231 5.91 -10.95 -10.26
CA ALA A 231 6.35 -9.75 -10.96
C ALA A 231 5.32 -9.30 -11.99
N ALA A 232 5.41 -8.05 -12.44
CA ALA A 232 4.59 -7.49 -13.50
C ALA A 232 5.48 -6.69 -14.45
N GLY A 233 5.37 -6.96 -15.73
CA GLY A 233 5.87 -6.08 -16.78
C GLY A 233 4.68 -5.50 -17.53
N ILE A 234 4.72 -4.21 -17.86
CA ILE A 234 3.63 -3.51 -18.56
C ILE A 234 4.24 -2.64 -19.65
N HIS A 235 3.66 -2.67 -20.83
CA HIS A 235 4.02 -1.80 -21.95
C HIS A 235 2.81 -0.98 -22.38
N LEU A 236 3.01 0.33 -22.51
CA LEU A 236 2.04 1.31 -22.95
C LEU A 236 2.58 2.02 -24.19
N THR A 237 1.73 2.17 -25.20
CA THR A 237 1.98 2.99 -26.38
C THR A 237 0.89 4.05 -26.48
N THR A 238 1.27 5.33 -26.56
CA THR A 238 0.31 6.42 -26.78
C THR A 238 -0.05 6.57 -28.26
N ALA A 239 -1.12 7.29 -28.56
CA ALA A 239 -1.59 7.59 -29.91
C ALA A 239 -0.58 8.38 -30.74
N LYS A 240 0.23 9.23 -30.11
CA LYS A 240 1.36 9.94 -30.75
C LYS A 240 2.68 9.17 -30.74
N GLY A 241 2.68 7.94 -30.22
CA GLY A 241 3.81 7.01 -30.33
C GLY A 241 4.79 7.01 -29.16
N LYS A 242 4.51 7.71 -28.06
CA LYS A 242 5.30 7.63 -26.82
C LYS A 242 5.27 6.19 -26.29
N GLN A 243 6.43 5.67 -25.90
CA GLN A 243 6.57 4.30 -25.40
C GLN A 243 6.96 4.31 -23.93
N ILE A 244 6.19 3.60 -23.10
CA ILE A 244 6.47 3.46 -21.67
C ILE A 244 6.43 1.98 -21.30
N ALA A 245 7.51 1.47 -20.70
CA ALA A 245 7.56 0.14 -20.12
C ALA A 245 7.85 0.20 -18.62
N LEU A 246 7.10 -0.52 -17.80
CA LEU A 246 7.29 -0.63 -16.36
C LEU A 246 7.55 -2.09 -15.97
N TYR A 247 8.53 -2.31 -15.10
CA TYR A 247 8.92 -3.62 -14.60
C TYR A 247 8.96 -3.61 -13.08
N TRP A 248 8.17 -4.45 -12.45
CA TRP A 248 8.01 -4.50 -11.01
C TRP A 248 8.13 -5.91 -10.48
N ALA A 249 9.11 -6.14 -9.60
CA ALA A 249 9.31 -7.38 -8.87
C ALA A 249 9.21 -7.08 -7.36
N PRO A 250 8.00 -7.03 -6.77
CA PRO A 250 7.75 -6.43 -5.45
C PRO A 250 8.51 -7.03 -4.27
N ASN A 251 8.90 -8.30 -4.41
CA ASN A 251 9.56 -9.10 -3.38
C ASN A 251 11.02 -9.41 -3.72
N ALA A 252 11.54 -8.87 -4.82
CA ALA A 252 12.93 -9.07 -5.22
C ALA A 252 13.86 -8.26 -4.31
N SER A 253 14.84 -8.95 -3.74
CA SER A 253 16.02 -8.35 -3.11
C SER A 253 16.91 -7.72 -4.21
N PRO A 254 17.87 -6.84 -3.85
CA PRO A 254 18.72 -6.20 -4.85
C PRO A 254 19.53 -7.13 -5.73
N ASP A 255 19.73 -8.39 -5.31
CA ASP A 255 20.47 -9.43 -6.05
C ASP A 255 19.55 -10.42 -6.80
N ASP A 256 18.23 -10.35 -6.57
CA ASP A 256 17.27 -11.26 -7.18
C ASP A 256 16.98 -10.85 -8.63
N LYS A 257 17.17 -11.79 -9.56
CA LYS A 257 16.99 -11.56 -10.99
C LYS A 257 15.63 -12.03 -11.48
N THR A 258 14.86 -11.11 -12.07
CA THR A 258 13.61 -11.38 -12.79
C THR A 258 13.83 -11.23 -14.28
N GLN A 259 13.34 -12.19 -15.06
CA GLN A 259 13.44 -12.23 -16.52
C GLN A 259 12.06 -12.04 -17.14
N PHE A 260 11.95 -11.08 -18.07
CA PHE A 260 10.73 -10.76 -18.78
C PHE A 260 10.78 -11.29 -20.22
N GLU A 261 9.63 -11.69 -20.77
CA GLU A 261 9.56 -12.33 -22.10
C GLU A 261 10.00 -11.43 -23.25
N ASN A 262 10.00 -10.10 -23.07
CA ASN A 262 10.55 -9.16 -24.05
C ASN A 262 12.08 -9.03 -24.01
N GLY A 263 12.77 -9.93 -23.30
CA GLY A 263 14.24 -9.97 -23.21
C GLY A 263 14.85 -9.04 -22.16
N VAL A 264 14.01 -8.34 -21.37
CA VAL A 264 14.49 -7.53 -20.25
C VAL A 264 14.82 -8.39 -19.04
N ALA A 265 15.97 -8.12 -18.43
CA ALA A 265 16.36 -8.64 -17.13
C ALA A 265 16.43 -7.50 -16.12
N LEU A 266 15.73 -7.66 -14.99
CA LEU A 266 15.78 -6.74 -13.86
C LEU A 266 16.39 -7.48 -12.66
N THR A 267 17.47 -6.95 -12.09
CA THR A 267 18.01 -7.42 -10.81
C THR A 267 17.63 -6.43 -9.73
N GLY A 268 16.69 -6.82 -8.88
CA GLY A 268 16.01 -5.96 -7.90
C GLY A 268 14.57 -5.61 -8.27
N ALA A 269 14.06 -4.50 -7.71
CA ALA A 269 12.62 -4.36 -7.51
C ALA A 269 11.84 -3.57 -8.57
N LEU A 270 12.38 -2.47 -9.09
CA LEU A 270 11.60 -1.55 -9.93
C LEU A 270 12.46 -0.90 -11.02
N ALA A 271 11.93 -0.90 -12.24
CA ALA A 271 12.42 -0.12 -13.35
C ALA A 271 11.28 0.46 -14.19
N VAL A 272 11.51 1.63 -14.78
CA VAL A 272 10.67 2.21 -15.82
C VAL A 272 11.55 2.67 -16.99
N VAL A 273 11.06 2.47 -18.20
CA VAL A 273 11.68 2.93 -19.44
C VAL A 273 10.68 3.82 -20.14
N ALA A 274 11.03 5.08 -20.39
CA ALA A 274 10.19 6.03 -21.11
C ALA A 274 10.98 6.61 -22.28
N ASP A 275 10.55 6.31 -23.51
CA ASP A 275 11.23 6.72 -24.75
C ASP A 275 12.76 6.43 -24.74
N GLY A 276 13.13 5.27 -24.20
CA GLY A 276 14.52 4.81 -24.08
C GLY A 276 15.26 5.29 -22.83
N GLN A 277 14.74 6.27 -22.08
CA GLN A 277 15.33 6.70 -20.80
C GLN A 277 14.99 5.70 -19.70
N ILE A 278 16.01 5.19 -19.00
CA ILE A 278 15.84 4.17 -17.98
C ILE A 278 15.91 4.82 -16.59
N SER A 279 14.97 4.49 -15.72
CA SER A 279 14.99 4.87 -14.31
C SER A 279 14.74 3.65 -13.42
N THR A 280 15.58 3.44 -12.41
CA THR A 280 15.48 2.29 -11.51
C THR A 280 15.52 2.70 -10.04
N MET A 281 14.89 1.89 -9.18
CA MET A 281 14.90 2.08 -7.73
C MET A 281 14.88 0.73 -7.02
N GLY A 282 15.78 0.54 -6.05
CA GLY A 282 15.99 -0.75 -5.40
C GLY A 282 16.44 -1.85 -6.38
N ALA A 283 17.14 -1.48 -7.45
CA ALA A 283 17.63 -2.41 -8.47
C ALA A 283 19.11 -2.18 -8.81
N THR A 284 19.91 -3.25 -8.71
CA THR A 284 21.36 -3.22 -8.96
C THR A 284 21.70 -3.32 -10.44
N ALA A 285 20.79 -3.87 -11.25
CA ALA A 285 20.98 -3.93 -12.69
C ALA A 285 19.65 -3.91 -13.45
N PHE A 286 19.68 -3.26 -14.61
CA PHE A 286 18.68 -3.38 -15.67
C PHE A 286 19.42 -3.72 -16.96
N GLN A 287 18.92 -4.69 -17.71
CA GLN A 287 19.52 -5.12 -18.97
C GLN A 287 18.44 -5.37 -20.02
N ASN A 288 18.62 -4.82 -21.21
CA ASN A 288 17.89 -5.17 -22.42
C ASN A 288 18.89 -5.43 -23.58
N ALA A 289 18.41 -5.55 -24.82
CA ALA A 289 19.28 -5.83 -25.97
C ALA A 289 20.26 -4.67 -26.30
N GLU A 290 19.92 -3.44 -25.93
CA GLU A 290 20.63 -2.22 -26.34
C GLU A 290 21.47 -1.62 -25.21
N THR A 291 21.03 -1.80 -23.97
CA THR A 291 21.53 -1.07 -22.79
C THR A 291 21.66 -1.98 -21.58
N THR A 292 22.72 -1.76 -20.82
CA THR A 292 22.92 -2.29 -19.47
C THR A 292 23.17 -1.12 -18.52
N LEU A 293 22.31 -0.98 -17.52
CA LEU A 293 22.48 -0.04 -16.42
C LEU A 293 22.83 -0.82 -15.16
N THR A 294 23.90 -0.42 -14.46
CA THR A 294 24.28 -1.01 -13.17
C THR A 294 24.32 0.05 -12.08
N ASN A 295 23.87 -0.30 -10.88
CA ASN A 295 23.92 0.53 -9.70
C ASN A 295 24.35 -0.30 -8.49
N THR A 296 25.63 -0.27 -8.15
CA THR A 296 26.17 -0.98 -6.98
C THR A 296 25.70 -0.39 -5.65
N ARG A 297 25.04 0.78 -5.67
CA ARG A 297 24.50 1.49 -4.50
C ARG A 297 22.97 1.57 -4.55
N ALA A 298 22.32 0.63 -5.23
CA ALA A 298 20.86 0.55 -5.34
C ALA A 298 20.16 0.41 -3.99
N GLN A 299 20.88 -0.09 -2.99
CA GLN A 299 20.47 -0.15 -1.61
C GLN A 299 21.66 0.27 -0.73
N GLN A 300 21.44 1.21 0.18
CA GLN A 300 22.42 1.68 1.16
C GLN A 300 21.81 1.57 2.55
N THR A 301 22.62 1.11 3.51
CA THR A 301 22.24 1.04 4.92
C THR A 301 23.11 1.98 5.73
N GLY A 302 22.46 2.83 6.51
CA GLY A 302 23.09 3.76 7.43
C GLY A 302 22.54 3.64 8.84
N ARG A 303 22.96 4.55 9.72
CA ARG A 303 22.56 4.57 11.12
C ARG A 303 22.37 5.99 11.63
N ILE A 304 21.31 6.23 12.42
CA ILE A 304 21.11 7.51 13.11
C ILE A 304 22.14 7.63 14.23
N ILE A 305 22.95 8.69 14.20
CA ILE A 305 23.98 8.97 15.23
C ILE A 305 23.64 10.18 16.09
N ALA A 306 22.80 11.10 15.60
CA ALA A 306 22.25 12.21 16.37
C ALA A 306 20.87 12.58 15.83
N LEU A 307 20.06 13.24 16.65
CA LEU A 307 18.75 13.76 16.24
C LEU A 307 18.37 15.01 17.01
N ASN A 308 17.57 15.88 16.38
CA ASN A 308 16.88 16.99 17.01
C ASN A 308 15.43 17.01 16.50
N ARG A 309 14.49 16.82 17.43
CA ARG A 309 13.05 16.70 17.10
C ARG A 309 12.35 18.01 16.89
N ASP A 310 12.89 19.12 17.41
CA ASP A 310 12.31 20.45 17.25
C ASP A 310 12.54 20.98 15.83
N THR A 311 13.60 20.52 15.18
CA THR A 311 13.95 20.84 13.79
C THR A 311 13.70 19.69 12.82
N CYS A 312 13.15 18.57 13.27
CA CYS A 312 12.97 17.34 12.47
C CYS A 312 14.27 16.87 11.78
N THR A 313 15.43 17.05 12.42
CA THR A 313 16.73 16.69 11.84
C THR A 313 17.31 15.42 12.44
N ILE A 314 17.95 14.62 11.61
CA ILE A 314 18.79 13.49 12.02
C ILE A 314 20.17 13.60 11.37
N ASP A 315 21.21 13.18 12.09
CA ASP A 315 22.53 12.94 11.50
C ASP A 315 22.66 11.45 11.25
N VAL A 316 22.98 11.07 10.01
CA VAL A 316 23.04 9.68 9.56
C VAL A 316 24.42 9.39 9.02
N GLU A 317 25.00 8.28 9.50
CA GLU A 317 26.26 7.73 8.99
C GLU A 317 25.99 6.64 7.95
N GLY A 318 26.83 6.53 6.92
CA GLY A 318 26.87 5.37 6.01
C GLY A 318 26.05 5.49 4.72
N LEU A 319 25.47 6.67 4.46
CA LEU A 319 24.73 6.96 3.24
C LEU A 319 25.50 7.96 2.35
N GLN A 320 25.27 7.89 1.04
CA GLN A 320 25.87 8.78 0.03
C GLN A 320 24.85 9.17 -1.03
N ASP A 321 25.15 10.25 -1.76
CA ASP A 321 24.36 10.78 -2.88
C ASP A 321 22.90 11.06 -2.54
N ILE A 322 22.67 11.53 -1.31
CA ILE A 322 21.35 11.94 -0.85
C ILE A 322 21.06 13.35 -1.37
N THR A 323 19.85 13.54 -1.91
CA THR A 323 19.35 14.83 -2.37
C THR A 323 18.02 15.20 -1.72
N PRO A 324 17.71 16.51 -1.59
CA PRO A 324 16.36 16.94 -1.22
C PRO A 324 15.32 16.38 -2.18
N GLY A 325 14.21 15.86 -1.65
CA GLY A 325 13.17 15.17 -2.39
C GLY A 325 13.26 13.65 -2.33
N ASP A 326 14.43 13.10 -2.03
CA ASP A 326 14.61 11.66 -1.78
C ASP A 326 13.84 11.19 -0.55
N ARG A 327 13.73 9.87 -0.42
CA ARG A 327 13.13 9.24 0.76
C ARG A 327 14.06 8.23 1.41
N ILE A 328 14.03 8.19 2.73
CA ILE A 328 14.67 7.14 3.54
C ILE A 328 13.61 6.36 4.29
N THR A 329 13.93 5.11 4.61
CA THR A 329 13.13 4.27 5.50
C THR A 329 13.89 4.06 6.80
N ILE A 330 13.25 4.34 7.93
CA ILE A 330 13.87 4.13 9.25
C ILE A 330 13.29 2.86 9.87
N ASN A 331 14.14 2.05 10.51
CA ASN A 331 13.81 0.72 11.04
C ASN A 331 13.17 -0.20 9.97
N PRO A 332 13.86 -0.48 8.84
CA PRO A 332 13.29 -1.22 7.71
C PRO A 332 12.81 -2.64 8.05
N ASP A 333 13.37 -3.28 9.07
CA ASP A 333 12.99 -4.64 9.48
C ASP A 333 11.80 -4.70 10.45
N ASP A 334 11.31 -3.55 10.92
CA ASP A 334 10.21 -3.47 11.90
C ASP A 334 9.07 -2.59 11.38
N ARG A 335 9.05 -1.31 11.74
CA ARG A 335 7.99 -0.39 11.34
C ARG A 335 8.13 0.08 9.89
N ALA A 336 9.38 0.26 9.43
CA ALA A 336 9.75 0.65 8.08
C ALA A 336 8.99 1.89 7.57
N HIS A 337 8.97 2.95 8.36
CA HIS A 337 8.31 4.20 8.00
C HIS A 337 9.21 5.02 7.06
N SER A 338 8.61 5.53 5.97
CA SER A 338 9.30 6.29 4.94
C SER A 338 9.16 7.79 5.17
N TYR A 339 10.28 8.51 5.21
CA TYR A 339 10.38 9.95 5.43
C TYR A 339 10.90 10.64 4.17
N ARG A 340 10.31 11.78 3.81
CA ARG A 340 10.87 12.63 2.75
C ARG A 340 11.99 13.47 3.35
N ILE A 341 13.06 13.65 2.58
CA ILE A 341 14.16 14.54 2.91
C ILE A 341 13.85 15.92 2.33
N GLU A 342 13.65 16.90 3.19
CA GLU A 342 13.42 18.30 2.80
C GLU A 342 14.73 19.04 2.54
N ALA A 343 15.77 18.70 3.30
CA ALA A 343 17.11 19.23 3.14
C ALA A 343 18.16 18.18 3.53
N ALA A 344 19.29 18.18 2.83
CA ALA A 344 20.45 17.35 3.12
C ALA A 344 21.71 18.21 3.16
N GLU A 345 22.44 18.14 4.26
CA GLU A 345 23.72 18.82 4.48
C GLU A 345 24.79 17.76 4.74
N GLN A 346 25.90 17.84 4.02
CA GLN A 346 27.05 16.96 4.27
C GLN A 346 27.88 17.55 5.42
N LEU A 347 27.90 16.89 6.57
CA LEU A 347 28.71 17.31 7.72
C LEU A 347 30.18 16.87 7.56
N ASN A 348 30.40 15.69 6.98
CA ASN A 348 31.70 15.20 6.54
C ASN A 348 31.56 14.06 5.49
N THR A 349 32.65 13.36 5.18
CA THR A 349 32.68 12.29 4.15
C THR A 349 31.76 11.10 4.43
N HIS A 350 31.32 10.90 5.68
CA HIS A 350 30.52 9.75 6.10
C HIS A 350 29.20 10.11 6.76
N ILE A 351 28.99 11.39 7.12
CA ILE A 351 27.85 11.85 7.89
C ILE A 351 27.08 12.93 7.12
N HIS A 352 25.78 12.70 6.98
CA HIS A 352 24.83 13.67 6.45
C HIS A 352 23.83 14.07 7.53
N ARG A 353 23.54 15.37 7.63
CA ARG A 353 22.39 15.90 8.34
C ARG A 353 21.20 15.97 7.39
N LEU A 354 20.10 15.34 7.77
CA LEU A 354 18.87 15.27 7.01
C LEU A 354 17.76 15.98 7.77
N THR A 355 17.04 16.89 7.11
CA THR A 355 15.77 17.45 7.61
C THR A 355 14.63 16.64 7.02
N LEU A 356 13.75 16.11 7.86
CA LEU A 356 12.64 15.24 7.46
C LEU A 356 11.31 16.00 7.44
N ASP A 357 10.40 15.58 6.57
CA ASP A 357 9.06 16.17 6.38
C ASP A 357 8.16 16.12 7.62
N VAL A 358 8.38 15.17 8.52
CA VAL A 358 7.56 14.99 9.72
C VAL A 358 8.38 14.65 10.96
N THR A 359 7.87 15.05 12.12
CA THR A 359 8.48 14.73 13.42
C THR A 359 8.33 13.23 13.75
N SER A 360 9.29 12.69 14.50
CA SER A 360 9.18 11.32 15.04
C SER A 360 8.25 11.20 16.25
N ILE A 361 7.76 12.30 16.83
CA ILE A 361 6.92 12.26 18.03
C ILE A 361 5.49 11.87 17.66
N LEU A 362 5.07 10.68 18.09
CA LEU A 362 3.71 10.16 17.88
C LEU A 362 2.75 10.56 19.00
N GLY A 363 3.28 10.85 20.19
CA GLY A 363 2.50 11.32 21.32
C GLY A 363 3.35 11.57 22.56
N ARG A 364 2.81 12.34 23.49
CA ARG A 364 3.36 12.55 24.83
C ARG A 364 2.27 12.27 25.83
N ALA A 365 2.58 11.52 26.88
CA ALA A 365 1.61 11.22 27.91
C ALA A 365 2.27 11.09 29.29
N LYS A 366 1.45 11.28 30.32
CA LYS A 366 1.83 11.00 31.70
C LYS A 366 1.55 9.53 32.00
N VAL A 367 2.51 8.84 32.61
CA VAL A 367 2.34 7.49 33.13
C VAL A 367 1.38 7.52 34.32
N VAL A 368 0.34 6.68 34.27
CA VAL A 368 -0.67 6.56 35.33
C VAL A 368 -0.40 5.33 36.19
N ALA A 369 -0.08 4.21 35.56
CA ALA A 369 0.21 2.96 36.24
C ALA A 369 1.26 2.16 35.46
N ILE A 370 2.00 1.32 36.18
CA ILE A 370 2.98 0.38 35.64
C ILE A 370 2.72 -0.95 36.34
N GLU A 371 2.47 -1.99 35.54
CA GLU A 371 2.29 -3.37 36.00
C GLU A 371 3.18 -4.26 35.14
N ASP A 372 4.30 -4.73 35.71
CA ASP A 372 5.37 -5.42 34.99
C ASP A 372 5.85 -4.62 33.77
N ASN A 373 5.62 -5.15 32.55
CA ASN A 373 5.97 -4.51 31.29
C ASN A 373 4.79 -3.76 30.64
N LYS A 374 3.67 -3.60 31.35
CA LYS A 374 2.50 -2.85 30.88
C LYS A 374 2.49 -1.46 31.49
N ILE A 375 2.24 -0.46 30.66
CA ILE A 375 2.22 0.94 31.07
C ILE A 375 0.92 1.58 30.60
N ASP A 376 0.20 2.17 31.55
CA ASP A 376 -1.04 2.91 31.30
C ASP A 376 -0.77 4.40 31.22
N PHE A 377 -1.35 5.03 30.20
CA PHE A 377 -1.26 6.47 29.99
C PHE A 377 -2.55 7.19 30.34
N GLY A 378 -2.40 8.40 30.86
CA GLY A 378 -3.52 9.28 31.20
C GLY A 378 -4.24 9.90 29.99
N PHE A 379 -3.71 9.70 28.77
CA PHE A 379 -4.22 10.26 27.53
C PHE A 379 -4.33 9.20 26.43
N GLN A 380 -5.15 9.51 25.43
CA GLN A 380 -5.27 8.72 24.21
C GLN A 380 -4.12 9.07 23.25
N ILE A 381 -3.34 8.07 22.88
CA ILE A 381 -2.39 8.07 21.77
C ILE A 381 -2.91 7.00 20.79
N PRO A 382 -3.14 7.31 19.50
CA PRO A 382 -3.75 6.37 18.57
C PRO A 382 -2.94 5.07 18.40
N ALA A 383 -3.51 3.95 18.88
CA ALA A 383 -2.92 2.61 18.79
C ALA A 383 -3.64 1.70 17.79
N LYS A 384 -4.72 2.18 17.15
CA LYS A 384 -5.52 1.43 16.17
C LYS A 384 -4.64 0.86 15.04
N SER A 385 -4.96 -0.34 14.55
CA SER A 385 -4.22 -1.04 13.49
C SER A 385 -2.73 -1.24 13.84
N GLY A 386 -2.43 -1.48 15.11
CA GLY A 386 -1.07 -1.67 15.60
C GLY A 386 -0.18 -0.43 15.46
N ASN A 387 -0.72 0.79 15.36
CA ASN A 387 0.04 2.01 15.06
C ASN A 387 1.20 2.32 16.03
N LEU A 388 1.23 1.74 17.24
CA LEU A 388 2.37 1.92 18.15
C LEU A 388 3.30 0.69 18.23
N HIS A 389 2.95 -0.40 17.54
CA HIS A 389 3.80 -1.59 17.44
C HIS A 389 5.11 -1.25 16.73
N GLY A 390 6.24 -1.59 17.35
CA GLY A 390 7.59 -1.31 16.84
C GLY A 390 8.07 0.12 17.09
N THR A 391 7.26 0.98 17.72
CA THR A 391 7.70 2.33 18.11
C THR A 391 8.44 2.29 19.44
N ARG A 392 8.98 3.42 19.92
CA ARG A 392 9.73 3.50 21.18
C ARG A 392 8.98 4.32 22.22
N LEU A 393 8.93 3.80 23.45
CA LEU A 393 8.69 4.62 24.62
C LEU A 393 10.01 5.24 25.05
N GLN A 394 10.08 6.56 25.22
CA GLN A 394 11.29 7.29 25.57
C GLN A 394 11.11 8.18 26.80
N THR A 395 12.13 8.18 27.66
CA THR A 395 12.32 9.11 28.78
C THR A 395 13.78 9.56 28.83
N GLY A 396 14.05 10.84 28.59
CA GLY A 396 15.42 11.31 28.37
C GLY A 396 16.10 10.54 27.23
N ASP A 397 17.29 10.00 27.51
CA ASP A 397 18.06 9.20 26.55
C ASP A 397 17.68 7.71 26.55
N ASP A 398 16.95 7.25 27.56
CA ASP A 398 16.53 5.86 27.70
C ASP A 398 15.25 5.58 26.93
N TRP A 399 15.17 4.39 26.33
CA TRP A 399 14.01 3.96 25.56
C TRP A 399 13.80 2.44 25.56
N ALA A 400 12.55 2.04 25.28
CA ALA A 400 12.15 0.65 25.07
C ALA A 400 11.23 0.47 23.87
N VAL A 401 11.31 -0.69 23.22
CA VAL A 401 10.41 -1.05 22.10
C VAL A 401 9.02 -1.36 22.64
N ILE A 402 8.00 -0.79 21.99
CA ILE A 402 6.60 -1.12 22.24
C ILE A 402 6.24 -2.35 21.41
N THR A 403 5.95 -3.46 22.08
CA THR A 403 5.60 -4.75 21.47
C THR A 403 4.10 -4.91 21.29
N ASN A 404 3.29 -4.18 22.05
CA ASN A 404 1.84 -4.15 21.88
C ASN A 404 1.25 -2.83 22.38
N ALA A 405 0.11 -2.44 21.84
CA ALA A 405 -0.61 -1.26 22.30
C ALA A 405 -2.11 -1.40 22.02
N HIS A 406 -2.94 -0.88 22.90
CA HIS A 406 -4.36 -0.75 22.64
C HIS A 406 -4.93 0.52 23.26
N ASN A 407 -6.06 0.96 22.70
CA ASN A 407 -6.87 1.98 23.30
C ASN A 407 -8.06 1.30 24.00
N SER A 408 -8.05 1.28 25.34
CA SER A 408 -9.15 0.70 26.12
C SER A 408 -10.26 1.75 26.29
N SER A 409 -11.52 1.31 26.18
CA SER A 409 -12.71 2.12 26.49
C SER A 409 -13.16 1.98 27.94
N THR A 410 -12.30 1.44 28.82
CA THR A 410 -12.68 1.09 30.19
C THR A 410 -12.58 2.27 31.18
N TRP A 411 -13.18 2.05 32.35
CA TRP A 411 -13.64 3.03 33.35
C TRP A 411 -12.61 4.09 33.80
N PRO A 412 -13.00 5.36 34.04
CA PRO A 412 -14.37 5.88 33.92
C PRO A 412 -14.84 6.02 32.47
N PRO A 413 -16.14 5.81 32.19
CA PRO A 413 -16.68 5.84 30.84
C PRO A 413 -16.39 7.20 30.20
N GLY A 414 -15.92 7.20 28.95
CA GLY A 414 -15.65 8.42 28.19
C GLY A 414 -14.21 8.93 28.22
N LYS A 415 -13.28 8.25 28.92
CA LYS A 415 -11.83 8.52 28.79
C LYS A 415 -11.13 7.35 28.12
N ILE A 416 -10.97 7.42 26.80
CA ILE A 416 -10.15 6.44 26.08
C ILE A 416 -8.70 6.59 26.56
N ARG A 417 -8.14 5.53 27.14
CA ARG A 417 -6.75 5.48 27.58
C ARG A 417 -5.93 4.64 26.64
N THR A 418 -4.61 4.81 26.72
CA THR A 418 -3.67 3.98 25.96
C THR A 418 -2.90 3.14 26.93
N THR A 419 -2.91 1.84 26.70
CA THR A 419 -2.08 0.88 27.41
C THR A 419 -1.10 0.32 26.40
N ILE A 420 0.18 0.31 26.77
CA ILE A 420 1.24 -0.29 25.97
C ILE A 420 1.90 -1.43 26.73
N THR A 421 2.51 -2.34 25.99
CA THR A 421 3.41 -3.36 26.50
C THR A 421 4.79 -3.09 25.92
N ILE A 422 5.81 -3.04 26.76
CA ILE A 422 7.21 -2.92 26.34
C ILE A 422 7.90 -4.29 26.30
N ASP A 423 8.97 -4.40 25.51
CA ASP A 423 9.80 -5.59 25.45
C ASP A 423 10.30 -5.97 26.87
N PRO A 424 9.97 -7.18 27.37
CA PRO A 424 10.35 -7.61 28.72
C PRO A 424 11.87 -7.71 28.92
N ASN A 425 12.65 -7.81 27.83
CA ASN A 425 14.11 -7.85 27.92
C ASN A 425 14.74 -6.46 28.05
N ASN A 426 13.94 -5.39 28.04
CA ASN A 426 14.45 -4.03 28.20
C ASN A 426 14.76 -3.71 29.66
N ASN A 427 16.02 -3.36 29.94
CA ASN A 427 16.50 -2.93 31.26
C ASN A 427 16.70 -1.42 31.40
N ARG A 428 16.37 -0.62 30.37
CA ARG A 428 16.65 0.82 30.33
C ARG A 428 15.59 1.65 31.02
N LEU A 429 14.35 1.15 31.10
CA LEU A 429 13.22 1.88 31.71
C LEU A 429 12.87 1.40 33.13
N GLN A 430 13.81 0.73 33.84
CA GLN A 430 13.56 0.16 35.17
C GLN A 430 13.16 1.20 36.23
N ASN A 431 13.56 2.46 36.05
CA ASN A 431 13.27 3.55 36.99
C ASN A 431 12.02 4.37 36.60
N LEU A 432 11.25 3.94 35.60
CA LEU A 432 10.03 4.62 35.23
C LEU A 432 9.02 4.52 36.36
N SER A 433 8.39 5.65 36.71
CA SER A 433 7.41 5.73 37.80
C SER A 433 6.12 6.42 37.36
N PRO A 434 4.99 6.15 38.04
CA PRO A 434 3.78 6.96 37.88
C PRO A 434 4.06 8.46 37.97
N ASP A 435 3.25 9.25 37.28
CA ASP A 435 3.40 10.69 37.10
C ASP A 435 4.59 11.17 36.26
N THR A 436 5.42 10.26 35.75
CA THR A 436 6.49 10.61 34.79
C THR A 436 5.88 10.96 33.42
N TRP A 437 6.36 12.05 32.81
CA TRP A 437 6.06 12.37 31.42
C TRP A 437 7.00 11.64 30.48
N VAL A 438 6.42 10.98 29.49
CA VAL A 438 7.14 10.18 28.49
C VAL A 438 6.71 10.56 27.09
N GLN A 439 7.53 10.16 26.11
CA GLN A 439 7.25 10.35 24.70
C GLN A 439 7.15 9.00 24.01
N ILE A 440 6.23 8.87 23.07
CA ILE A 440 6.22 7.76 22.12
C ILE A 440 6.77 8.30 20.80
N VAL A 441 7.84 7.67 20.32
CA VAL A 441 8.60 8.15 19.17
C VAL A 441 8.80 7.04 18.14
N ASP A 442 8.87 7.43 16.88
CA ASP A 442 8.99 6.50 15.76
C ASP A 442 10.40 5.89 15.65
N TYR A 443 11.41 6.71 15.96
CA TYR A 443 12.81 6.33 15.91
C TYR A 443 13.64 7.05 16.97
N VAL A 444 14.82 6.49 17.22
CA VAL A 444 15.81 6.94 18.21
C VAL A 444 17.23 6.84 17.64
N ILE A 445 18.21 7.41 18.36
CA ILE A 445 19.63 7.26 18.02
C ILE A 445 19.98 5.77 18.02
N GLY A 446 20.70 5.34 16.98
CA GLY A 446 21.15 3.98 16.78
C GLY A 446 20.25 3.14 15.88
N ASP A 447 19.06 3.61 15.53
CA ASP A 447 18.16 2.91 14.60
C ASP A 447 18.76 2.88 13.17
N PRO A 448 18.63 1.76 12.44
CA PRO A 448 19.07 1.64 11.05
C PRO A 448 18.22 2.48 10.10
N VAL A 449 18.88 2.98 9.05
CA VAL A 449 18.29 3.75 7.96
C VAL A 449 18.55 3.02 6.65
N LEU A 450 17.53 2.85 5.83
CA LEU A 450 17.60 2.31 4.48
C LEU A 450 17.38 3.45 3.47
N PHE A 451 18.26 3.53 2.48
CA PHE A 451 18.17 4.46 1.35
C PHE A 451 18.29 3.70 0.03
N GLU A 452 17.37 3.96 -0.90
CA GLU A 452 17.37 3.39 -2.25
C GLU A 452 17.35 4.55 -3.26
N PRO A 453 18.53 5.00 -3.74
CA PRO A 453 18.60 6.15 -4.64
C PRO A 453 17.96 5.84 -6.00
N LEU A 454 17.35 6.87 -6.59
CA LEU A 454 16.95 6.84 -7.98
C LEU A 454 18.19 6.77 -8.88
N CYS A 455 18.30 5.73 -9.70
CA CYS A 455 19.34 5.63 -10.72
C CYS A 455 18.74 5.89 -12.11
N ARG A 456 19.45 6.66 -12.94
CA ARG A 456 19.05 6.99 -14.31
C ARG A 456 20.14 6.56 -15.28
N GLY A 457 19.74 6.04 -16.43
CA GLY A 457 20.62 5.51 -17.48
C GLY A 457 20.29 6.02 -18.86
#